data_AF-A0A0R3PJ39-F1
#
_entry.id   AF-A0A0R3PJ39-F1
#
_cell.length_a   1.000
_cell.length_b   1.000
_cell.length_c   1.000
_cell.angle_alpha   90.00
_cell.angle_beta   90.00
_cell.angle_gamma   90.00
#
_symmetry.space_group_name_H-M   'P 1'
#
loop_
_entity.id
_entity.type
_entity.pdbx_description
1 polymer ?
#
loop_
_entity_poly.entity_id
_entity_poly.type
_entity_poly.pdbx_seq_one_letter_code
_entity_poly.pdbx_strand_id
1 'polypeptide(L)'
;MYTVTMEATEEKKFNDPVVLVHGFGAGVAVWCANITALAKHHCVHAFDLLGFGRSSRPPFNSDPMLAELEMVESIERWRKAMRIKRMYLVAHSFGAYLASSYALKFPNRLKHLVLVDPWGFPEKATSLEKQVNPYPWLSVAGRILSHVNPLAALRFAGPLYGPVLVKILRPDLGSRYRSENEDDIYIYLYYCNSKNPTGETAFKKMTLPLGWAKRPMIKRFHGIDKSVPVTFIYGSRSWIDPASAFEIQTKRDGVDVQVILGAGHHVYADSPAAFNDVIYSVITGERNRSNS
;
A
#
# COMPACT_ATOMS: atom_id res chain seq x y z
N MET A 1 -15.23 4.36 -6.39
CA MET A 1 -14.37 4.15 -5.20
C MET A 1 -14.67 5.27 -4.23
N TYR A 2 -14.75 4.98 -2.93
CA TYR A 2 -14.88 6.02 -1.91
C TYR A 2 -13.60 6.86 -1.88
N THR A 3 -13.72 8.18 -1.75
CA THR A 3 -12.59 9.11 -1.86
C THR A 3 -12.77 10.26 -0.89
N VAL A 4 -11.68 10.63 -0.23
CA VAL A 4 -11.53 11.86 0.52
C VAL A 4 -10.61 12.78 -0.28
N THR A 5 -11.02 14.03 -0.43
CA THR A 5 -10.24 15.07 -1.10
C THR A 5 -9.96 16.18 -0.11
N MET A 6 -8.71 16.60 -0.06
CA MET A 6 -8.30 17.82 0.63
C MET A 6 -7.74 18.78 -0.41
N GLU A 7 -8.41 19.92 -0.57
CA GLU A 7 -7.98 20.96 -1.48
C GLU A 7 -6.71 21.65 -0.96
N ALA A 8 -5.93 22.21 -1.89
CA ALA A 8 -4.73 22.96 -1.54
C ALA A 8 -5.10 24.19 -0.69
N THR A 9 -4.49 24.32 0.48
CA THR A 9 -4.82 25.37 1.46
C THR A 9 -4.09 26.69 1.20
N GLU A 10 -2.91 26.65 0.58
CA GLU A 10 -2.11 27.85 0.28
C GLU A 10 -2.41 28.45 -1.10
N GLU A 11 -2.08 29.73 -1.29
CA GLU A 11 -2.28 30.44 -2.56
C GLU A 11 -1.39 29.89 -3.68
N LYS A 12 -0.15 29.50 -3.36
CA LYS A 12 0.74 28.83 -4.31
C LYS A 12 0.34 27.37 -4.44
N LYS A 13 -0.38 27.08 -5.53
CA LYS A 13 -0.89 25.74 -5.86
C LYS A 13 -0.09 25.13 -7.01
N PHE A 14 0.20 23.84 -6.90
CA PHE A 14 0.69 23.05 -8.02
C PHE A 14 -0.47 22.37 -8.74
N ASN A 15 -0.32 22.18 -10.05
CA ASN A 15 -1.41 21.72 -10.92
C ASN A 15 -1.73 20.23 -10.80
N ASP A 16 -0.75 19.38 -10.49
CA ASP A 16 -0.92 17.93 -10.43
C ASP A 16 -1.14 17.47 -8.97
N PRO A 17 -2.19 16.66 -8.71
CA PRO A 17 -2.53 16.23 -7.35
C PRO A 17 -1.62 15.12 -6.84
N VAL A 18 -1.58 14.99 -5.52
CA VAL A 18 -1.02 13.83 -4.81
C VAL A 18 -2.14 12.83 -4.56
N VAL A 19 -1.91 11.58 -4.93
CA VAL A 19 -2.90 10.50 -4.77
C VAL A 19 -2.34 9.42 -3.84
N LEU A 20 -3.05 9.19 -2.73
CA LEU A 20 -2.66 8.29 -1.65
C LEU A 20 -3.44 6.97 -1.73
N VAL A 21 -2.72 5.85 -1.80
CA VAL A 21 -3.29 4.50 -1.94
C VAL A 21 -2.87 3.62 -0.77
N HIS A 22 -3.84 3.18 0.02
CA HIS A 22 -3.58 2.36 1.21
C HIS A 22 -3.21 0.90 0.87
N GLY A 23 -2.64 0.19 1.85
CA GLY A 23 -2.30 -1.23 1.75
C GLY A 23 -3.46 -2.20 2.05
N PHE A 24 -3.16 -3.49 2.13
CA PHE A 24 -4.16 -4.53 2.41
C PHE A 24 -4.91 -4.29 3.72
N GLY A 25 -6.25 -4.39 3.69
CA GLY A 25 -7.09 -4.29 4.88
C GLY A 25 -7.21 -2.89 5.49
N ALA A 26 -6.62 -1.87 4.87
CA ALA A 26 -6.72 -0.48 5.33
C ALA A 26 -7.83 0.29 4.58
N GLY A 27 -7.90 1.59 4.84
CA GLY A 27 -8.70 2.55 4.08
C GLY A 27 -8.08 3.95 4.19
N VAL A 28 -8.71 4.97 3.61
CA VAL A 28 -8.18 6.35 3.51
C VAL A 28 -7.67 6.97 4.81
N ALA A 29 -8.28 6.68 5.97
CA ALA A 29 -7.91 7.34 7.23
C ALA A 29 -6.50 7.02 7.73
N VAL A 30 -5.83 5.99 7.18
CA VAL A 30 -4.41 5.73 7.50
C VAL A 30 -3.49 6.86 7.06
N TRP A 31 -3.97 7.81 6.25
CA TRP A 31 -3.22 8.99 5.83
C TRP A 31 -3.48 10.23 6.69
N CYS A 32 -4.18 10.11 7.83
CA CYS A 32 -4.60 11.26 8.65
C CYS A 32 -3.41 12.11 9.14
N ALA A 33 -2.25 11.50 9.42
CA ALA A 33 -1.04 12.21 9.84
C ALA A 33 -0.31 12.93 8.69
N ASN A 34 -0.71 12.71 7.44
CA ASN A 34 0.00 13.17 6.24
C ASN A 34 -0.84 14.15 5.41
N ILE A 35 -2.14 13.89 5.29
CA ILE A 35 -3.01 14.57 4.32
C ILE A 35 -2.98 16.10 4.46
N THR A 36 -3.03 16.63 5.68
CA THR A 36 -2.98 18.07 5.96
C THR A 36 -1.65 18.70 5.55
N ALA A 37 -0.53 18.03 5.83
CA ALA A 37 0.79 18.54 5.49
C ALA A 37 1.02 18.54 3.97
N LEU A 38 0.60 17.47 3.30
CA LEU A 38 0.69 17.34 1.84
C LEU A 38 -0.25 18.32 1.11
N ALA A 39 -1.39 18.64 1.73
CA ALA A 39 -2.39 19.53 1.15
C ALA A 39 -2.04 21.03 1.28
N LYS A 40 -0.87 21.40 1.83
CA LYS A 40 -0.44 22.80 1.85
C LYS A 40 -0.40 23.38 0.43
N HIS A 41 0.23 22.68 -0.52
CA HIS A 41 0.44 23.17 -1.89
C HIS A 41 -0.18 22.32 -2.99
N HIS A 42 -0.74 21.16 -2.65
CA HIS A 42 -1.31 20.20 -3.60
C HIS A 42 -2.75 19.85 -3.23
N CYS A 43 -3.59 19.62 -4.24
CA CYS A 43 -4.80 18.84 -4.00
C CYS A 43 -4.39 17.40 -3.68
N VAL A 44 -4.90 16.86 -2.56
CA VAL A 44 -4.60 15.49 -2.12
C VAL A 44 -5.86 14.66 -2.19
N HIS A 45 -5.80 13.53 -2.89
CA HIS A 45 -6.86 12.55 -2.91
C HIS A 45 -6.40 11.27 -2.22
N ALA A 46 -7.17 10.76 -1.28
CA ALA A 46 -7.04 9.39 -0.77
C ALA A 46 -8.29 8.61 -1.16
N PHE A 47 -8.14 7.39 -1.66
CA PHE A 47 -9.29 6.54 -1.97
C PHE A 47 -9.18 5.14 -1.35
N ASP A 48 -10.34 4.55 -1.07
CA ASP A 48 -10.42 3.15 -0.65
C ASP A 48 -10.34 2.26 -1.90
N LEU A 49 -9.38 1.33 -1.92
CA LEU A 49 -9.28 0.31 -2.96
C LEU A 49 -10.60 -0.45 -3.10
N LEU A 50 -10.96 -0.80 -4.33
CA LEU A 50 -12.15 -1.60 -4.60
C LEU A 50 -12.09 -2.91 -3.79
N GLY A 51 -13.16 -3.23 -3.07
CA GLY A 51 -13.19 -4.37 -2.15
C GLY A 51 -12.73 -4.10 -0.71
N PHE A 52 -12.31 -2.88 -0.38
CA PHE A 52 -11.87 -2.45 0.96
C PHE A 52 -12.61 -1.20 1.43
N GLY A 53 -12.50 -0.91 2.74
CA GLY A 53 -13.03 0.31 3.34
C GLY A 53 -14.52 0.52 3.03
N ARG A 54 -14.85 1.75 2.64
CA ARG A 54 -16.17 2.21 2.20
C ARG A 54 -16.40 2.06 0.69
N SER A 55 -15.42 1.58 -0.07
CA SER A 55 -15.57 1.32 -1.50
C SER A 55 -16.50 0.15 -1.79
N SER A 56 -17.05 0.12 -3.01
CA SER A 56 -17.87 -1.00 -3.50
C SER A 56 -17.10 -2.31 -3.46
N ARG A 57 -17.83 -3.43 -3.32
CA ARG A 57 -17.29 -4.79 -3.16
C ARG A 57 -17.81 -5.72 -4.27
N PRO A 58 -17.49 -5.46 -5.55
CA PRO A 58 -17.81 -6.40 -6.61
C PRO A 58 -16.96 -7.67 -6.46
N PRO A 59 -17.44 -8.82 -6.96
CA PRO A 59 -16.60 -10.01 -7.08
C PRO A 59 -15.45 -9.74 -8.07
N PHE A 60 -14.31 -10.39 -7.82
CA PHE A 60 -13.14 -10.36 -8.71
C PHE A 60 -12.94 -11.73 -9.35
N ASN A 61 -12.30 -11.74 -10.52
CA ASN A 61 -11.96 -12.97 -11.25
C ASN A 61 -11.18 -13.97 -10.38
N SER A 62 -11.32 -15.27 -10.64
CA SER A 62 -10.54 -16.34 -9.96
C SER A 62 -9.08 -16.38 -10.40
N ASP A 63 -8.80 -16.00 -11.64
CA ASP A 63 -7.44 -15.93 -12.17
C ASP A 63 -6.68 -14.74 -11.52
N PRO A 64 -5.45 -14.95 -11.00
CA PRO A 64 -4.68 -13.90 -10.34
C PRO A 64 -4.33 -12.72 -11.23
N MET A 65 -4.03 -12.95 -12.52
CA MET A 65 -3.67 -11.89 -13.45
C MET A 65 -4.89 -11.05 -13.78
N LEU A 66 -6.05 -11.68 -14.01
CA LEU A 66 -7.30 -10.96 -14.25
C LEU A 66 -7.78 -10.20 -13.01
N ALA A 67 -7.66 -10.77 -11.82
CA ALA A 67 -8.01 -10.07 -10.57
C ALA A 67 -7.14 -8.81 -10.35
N GLU A 68 -5.83 -8.92 -10.58
CA GLU A 68 -4.93 -7.76 -10.54
C GLU A 68 -5.34 -6.70 -11.57
N LEU A 69 -5.63 -7.13 -12.80
CA LEU A 69 -6.03 -6.25 -13.89
C LEU A 69 -7.31 -5.48 -13.55
N GLU A 70 -8.32 -6.16 -13.00
CA GLU A 70 -9.58 -5.55 -12.57
C GLU A 70 -9.36 -4.47 -11.50
N MET A 71 -8.47 -4.72 -10.54
CA MET A 71 -8.08 -3.73 -9.52
C MET A 71 -7.35 -2.55 -10.14
N VAL A 72 -6.38 -2.78 -11.02
CA VAL A 72 -5.64 -1.73 -11.73
C VAL A 72 -6.57 -0.87 -12.60
N GLU A 73 -7.48 -1.49 -13.33
CA GLU A 73 -8.46 -0.76 -14.14
C GLU A 73 -9.45 0.02 -13.29
N SER A 74 -9.75 -0.42 -12.07
CA SER A 74 -10.57 0.36 -11.15
C SER A 74 -9.91 1.69 -10.79
N ILE A 75 -8.58 1.70 -10.62
CA ILE A 75 -7.79 2.92 -10.39
C ILE A 75 -7.86 3.85 -11.60
N GLU A 76 -7.74 3.33 -12.82
CA GLU A 76 -7.86 4.15 -14.05
C GLU A 76 -9.27 4.72 -14.23
N ARG A 77 -10.32 3.91 -13.97
CA ARG A 77 -11.72 4.40 -14.01
C ARG A 77 -11.94 5.52 -13.00
N TRP A 78 -11.39 5.38 -11.79
CA TRP A 78 -11.44 6.45 -10.78
C TRP A 78 -10.68 7.70 -11.20
N ARG A 79 -9.44 7.57 -11.71
CA ARG A 79 -8.66 8.72 -12.20
C ARG A 79 -9.44 9.49 -13.27
N LYS A 80 -10.07 8.78 -14.22
CA LYS A 80 -10.94 9.37 -15.24
C LYS A 80 -12.14 10.10 -14.62
N ALA A 81 -12.84 9.46 -13.68
CA ALA A 81 -13.99 10.06 -13.00
C ALA A 81 -13.62 11.33 -12.22
N MET A 82 -12.43 11.36 -11.61
CA MET A 82 -11.87 12.52 -10.93
C MET A 82 -11.27 13.57 -11.88
N ARG A 83 -11.27 13.30 -13.20
CA ARG A 83 -10.70 14.18 -14.25
C ARG A 83 -9.22 14.54 -14.07
N ILE A 84 -8.46 13.68 -13.38
CA ILE A 84 -7.04 13.90 -13.08
C ILE A 84 -6.19 13.53 -14.31
N LYS A 85 -5.48 14.47 -14.93
CA LYS A 85 -4.66 14.19 -16.13
C LYS A 85 -3.41 13.36 -15.82
N ARG A 86 -2.62 13.82 -14.85
CA ARG A 86 -1.45 13.15 -14.27
C ARG A 86 -1.46 13.33 -12.76
N MET A 87 -0.72 12.50 -12.03
CA MET A 87 -0.67 12.54 -10.57
C MET A 87 0.67 12.06 -10.03
N TYR A 88 1.00 12.50 -8.82
CA TYR A 88 1.98 11.84 -7.95
C TYR A 88 1.27 10.69 -7.25
N LEU A 89 1.60 9.44 -7.60
CA LEU A 89 0.92 8.27 -7.04
C LEU A 89 1.75 7.70 -5.89
N VAL A 90 1.30 7.92 -4.66
CA VAL A 90 1.93 7.45 -3.42
C VAL A 90 1.13 6.28 -2.90
N ALA A 91 1.77 5.11 -2.83
CA ALA A 91 1.05 3.87 -2.56
C ALA A 91 1.79 3.00 -1.56
N HIS A 92 1.05 2.41 -0.62
CA HIS A 92 1.60 1.60 0.47
C HIS A 92 1.38 0.10 0.25
N SER A 93 2.41 -0.72 0.50
CA SER A 93 2.29 -2.18 0.61
C SER A 93 1.59 -2.82 -0.59
N PHE A 94 0.45 -3.47 -0.39
CA PHE A 94 -0.34 -4.03 -1.49
C PHE A 94 -0.84 -2.95 -2.48
N GLY A 95 -1.16 -1.75 -2.01
CA GLY A 95 -1.44 -0.61 -2.86
C GLY A 95 -0.25 -0.26 -3.76
N ALA A 96 0.98 -0.38 -3.26
CA ALA A 96 2.22 -0.14 -4.02
C ALA A 96 2.44 -1.18 -5.12
N TYR A 97 2.10 -2.44 -4.86
CA TYR A 97 2.08 -3.49 -5.87
C TYR A 97 1.10 -3.17 -7.02
N LEU A 98 -0.12 -2.74 -6.66
CA LEU A 98 -1.13 -2.32 -7.64
C LEU A 98 -0.72 -1.04 -8.38
N ALA A 99 -0.09 -0.08 -7.70
CA ALA A 99 0.42 1.16 -8.29
C ALA A 99 1.55 0.89 -9.29
N SER A 100 2.45 -0.06 -9.00
CA SER A 100 3.47 -0.53 -9.94
C SER A 100 2.84 -1.22 -11.16
N SER A 101 1.81 -2.03 -10.94
CA SER A 101 1.02 -2.66 -12.02
C SER A 101 0.29 -1.62 -12.87
N TYR A 102 -0.20 -0.56 -12.25
CA TYR A 102 -0.82 0.58 -12.91
C TYR A 102 0.20 1.36 -13.75
N ALA A 103 1.41 1.59 -13.23
CA ALA A 103 2.49 2.25 -13.95
C ALA A 103 2.95 1.48 -15.20
N LEU A 104 2.92 0.14 -15.16
CA LEU A 104 3.16 -0.72 -16.32
C LEU A 104 2.15 -0.49 -17.45
N LYS A 105 0.88 -0.26 -17.11
CA LYS A 105 -0.22 -0.11 -18.10
C LYS A 105 -0.47 1.33 -18.52
N PHE A 106 -0.26 2.29 -17.62
CA PHE A 106 -0.64 3.70 -17.79
C PHE A 106 0.48 4.67 -17.40
N PRO A 107 1.71 4.53 -17.95
CA PRO A 107 2.87 5.35 -17.53
C PRO A 107 2.64 6.86 -17.73
N ASN A 108 1.96 7.24 -18.82
CA ASN A 108 1.65 8.64 -19.16
C ASN A 108 0.69 9.34 -18.19
N ARG A 109 0.17 8.63 -17.17
CA ARG A 109 -0.71 9.18 -16.13
C ARG A 109 0.05 9.53 -14.85
N LEU A 110 1.36 9.26 -14.79
CA LEU A 110 2.16 9.47 -13.60
C LEU A 110 3.14 10.62 -13.81
N LYS A 111 3.24 11.48 -12.80
CA LYS A 111 4.35 12.41 -12.64
C LYS A 111 5.52 11.74 -11.93
N HIS A 112 5.18 10.98 -10.89
CA HIS A 112 6.11 10.19 -10.10
C HIS A 112 5.36 9.03 -9.46
N LEU A 113 6.04 7.90 -9.30
CA LEU A 113 5.54 6.74 -8.58
C LEU A 113 6.28 6.61 -7.25
N VAL A 114 5.57 6.74 -6.12
CA VAL A 114 6.16 6.54 -4.80
C VAL A 114 5.65 5.24 -4.19
N LEU A 115 6.57 4.33 -3.89
CA LEU A 115 6.29 2.99 -3.42
C LEU A 115 6.74 2.85 -1.96
N VAL A 116 5.76 2.90 -1.05
CA VAL A 116 6.00 2.87 0.38
C VAL A 116 5.87 1.44 0.88
N ASP A 117 6.98 0.88 1.37
CA ASP A 117 7.09 -0.45 1.94
C ASP A 117 6.34 -1.52 1.10
N PRO A 118 6.70 -1.68 -0.19
CA PRO A 118 5.86 -2.38 -1.15
C PRO A 118 5.87 -3.90 -0.97
N TRP A 119 4.68 -4.49 -0.91
CA TRP A 119 4.52 -5.95 -0.90
C TRP A 119 4.67 -6.54 -2.31
N GLY A 120 5.09 -7.81 -2.40
CA GLY A 120 5.02 -8.59 -3.64
C GLY A 120 6.14 -8.31 -4.65
N PHE A 121 7.24 -7.70 -4.21
CA PHE A 121 8.44 -7.46 -5.02
C PHE A 121 9.32 -8.70 -5.17
N PRO A 122 9.82 -9.30 -4.08
CA PRO A 122 10.75 -10.42 -4.18
C PRO A 122 10.08 -11.68 -4.72
N GLU A 123 10.87 -12.52 -5.37
CA GLU A 123 10.44 -13.86 -5.75
C GLU A 123 10.49 -14.80 -4.57
N LYS A 124 9.59 -15.79 -4.56
CA LYS A 124 9.76 -16.94 -3.69
C LYS A 124 11.03 -17.68 -4.13
N ALA A 125 12.02 -17.80 -3.25
CA ALA A 125 13.22 -18.57 -3.52
C ALA A 125 12.87 -20.00 -3.98
N THR A 126 13.40 -20.43 -5.12
CA THR A 126 13.04 -21.69 -5.79
C THR A 126 13.85 -22.91 -5.33
N SER A 127 14.87 -22.77 -4.46
CA SER A 127 15.75 -23.92 -4.16
C SER A 127 16.51 -23.86 -2.82
N LEU A 128 16.37 -24.97 -2.07
CA LEU A 128 17.31 -25.61 -1.13
C LEU A 128 17.54 -25.10 0.30
N GLU A 129 16.79 -24.14 0.82
CA GLU A 129 16.55 -24.12 2.27
C GLU A 129 15.22 -24.79 2.55
N LYS A 130 15.28 -26.11 2.76
CA LYS A 130 14.28 -26.77 3.60
C LYS A 130 14.32 -26.05 4.94
N GLN A 131 13.43 -25.08 5.15
CA GLN A 131 12.87 -24.91 6.48
C GLN A 131 12.21 -26.25 6.80
N VAL A 132 12.97 -27.14 7.44
CA VAL A 132 12.40 -28.24 8.20
C VAL A 132 11.52 -27.56 9.21
N ASN A 133 10.22 -27.47 8.93
CA ASN A 133 9.28 -27.04 9.93
C ASN A 133 9.27 -28.18 10.97
N PRO A 134 9.79 -27.97 12.19
CA PRO A 134 9.87 -29.04 13.19
C PRO A 134 8.49 -29.57 13.59
N TYR A 135 7.44 -28.89 13.13
CA TYR A 135 6.05 -29.23 13.32
C TYR A 135 5.33 -29.36 11.97
N PRO A 136 5.32 -30.56 11.35
CA PRO A 136 4.59 -30.80 10.10
C PRO A 136 3.12 -30.39 10.18
N TRP A 137 2.50 -30.49 11.36
CA TRP A 137 1.13 -30.06 11.62
C TRP A 137 0.93 -28.55 11.43
N LEU A 138 1.93 -27.69 11.63
CA LEU A 138 1.84 -26.25 11.35
C LEU A 138 1.73 -25.99 9.84
N SER A 139 2.40 -26.78 9.01
CA SER A 139 2.28 -26.65 7.54
C SER A 139 0.93 -27.16 7.03
N VAL A 140 0.36 -28.19 7.67
CA VAL A 140 -1.01 -28.66 7.41
C VAL A 140 -2.05 -27.63 7.89
N ALA A 141 -1.92 -27.10 9.10
CA ALA A 141 -2.77 -26.05 9.64
C ALA A 141 -2.70 -24.79 8.76
N GLY A 142 -1.51 -24.38 8.32
CA GLY A 142 -1.31 -23.29 7.37
C GLY A 142 -1.99 -23.52 6.02
N ARG A 143 -2.02 -24.76 5.50
CA ARG A 143 -2.77 -25.12 4.30
C ARG A 143 -4.28 -25.05 4.51
N ILE A 144 -4.79 -25.51 5.66
CA ILE A 144 -6.22 -25.42 6.01
C ILE A 144 -6.64 -23.95 6.18
N LEU A 145 -5.87 -23.15 6.93
CA LEU A 145 -6.08 -21.71 7.09
C LEU A 145 -5.94 -20.95 5.77
N SER A 146 -5.17 -21.44 4.80
CA SER A 146 -5.08 -20.84 3.47
C SER A 146 -6.41 -20.93 2.69
N HIS A 147 -7.35 -21.79 3.08
CA HIS A 147 -8.68 -21.85 2.47
C HIS A 147 -9.66 -20.83 3.06
N VAL A 148 -9.39 -20.28 4.24
CA VAL A 148 -10.17 -19.17 4.79
C VAL A 148 -9.60 -17.82 4.37
N ASN A 149 -10.45 -16.80 4.40
CA ASN A 149 -10.05 -15.43 4.15
C ASN A 149 -9.26 -14.92 5.38
N PRO A 150 -8.07 -14.31 5.24
CA PRO A 150 -7.22 -13.85 6.36
C PRO A 150 -7.92 -13.08 7.50
N LEU A 151 -8.95 -12.31 7.18
CA LEU A 151 -9.76 -11.47 8.08
C LEU A 151 -11.13 -12.10 8.40
N ALA A 152 -11.32 -13.39 8.10
CA ALA A 152 -12.58 -14.10 8.39
C ALA A 152 -12.86 -14.15 9.89
N ALA A 153 -11.82 -14.40 10.71
CA ALA A 153 -11.93 -14.36 12.16
C ALA A 153 -12.37 -12.97 12.67
N LEU A 154 -11.82 -11.90 12.08
CA LEU A 154 -12.19 -10.52 12.40
C LEU A 154 -13.67 -10.25 12.12
N ARG A 155 -14.20 -10.73 10.98
CA ARG A 155 -15.63 -10.61 10.66
C ARG A 155 -16.51 -11.43 11.60
N PHE A 156 -16.09 -12.67 11.89
CA PHE A 156 -16.83 -13.57 12.77
C PHE A 156 -16.97 -13.00 14.20
N ALA A 157 -15.94 -12.31 14.70
CA ALA A 157 -15.97 -11.67 16.02
C ALA A 157 -17.04 -10.56 16.17
N GLY A 158 -17.59 -10.06 15.05
CA GLY A 158 -18.64 -9.04 15.08
C GLY A 158 -18.16 -7.66 15.60
N PRO A 159 -19.05 -6.65 15.63
CA PRO A 159 -18.66 -5.28 15.94
C PRO A 159 -18.25 -5.05 17.39
N LEU A 160 -18.65 -5.93 18.31
CA LEU A 160 -18.32 -5.83 19.72
C LEU A 160 -16.89 -6.30 20.02
N TYR A 161 -16.48 -7.45 19.45
CA TYR A 161 -15.17 -8.06 19.73
C TYR A 161 -14.15 -7.89 18.60
N GLY A 162 -14.60 -7.52 17.40
CA GLY A 162 -13.75 -7.29 16.24
C GLY A 162 -12.67 -6.23 16.48
N PRO A 163 -13.01 -5.01 16.93
CA PRO A 163 -12.01 -3.98 17.26
C PRO A 163 -11.00 -4.47 18.31
N VAL A 164 -11.46 -5.18 19.35
CA VAL A 164 -10.59 -5.76 20.38
C VAL A 164 -9.61 -6.77 19.77
N LEU A 165 -10.07 -7.60 18.83
CA LEU A 165 -9.19 -8.53 18.11
C LEU A 165 -8.14 -7.80 17.25
N VAL A 166 -8.50 -6.69 16.60
CA VAL A 166 -7.51 -5.84 15.91
C VAL A 166 -6.46 -5.34 16.90
N LYS A 167 -6.89 -4.84 18.07
CA LYS A 167 -5.99 -4.34 19.11
C LYS A 167 -5.05 -5.42 19.66
N ILE A 168 -5.54 -6.65 19.86
CA ILE A 168 -4.72 -7.78 20.29
C ILE A 168 -3.65 -8.12 19.24
N LEU A 169 -4.02 -8.11 17.95
CA LEU A 169 -3.11 -8.46 16.85
C LEU A 169 -2.12 -7.33 16.51
N ARG A 170 -2.50 -6.08 16.77
CA ARG A 170 -1.76 -4.87 16.39
C ARG A 170 -1.82 -3.81 17.49
N PRO A 171 -1.35 -4.11 18.71
CA PRO A 171 -1.43 -3.17 19.84
C PRO A 171 -0.64 -1.89 19.59
N ASP A 172 0.28 -1.92 18.63
CA ASP A 172 1.11 -0.81 18.20
C ASP A 172 0.37 0.30 17.43
N LEU A 173 -0.86 0.08 16.94
CA LEU A 173 -1.53 1.07 16.09
C LEU A 173 -2.07 2.30 16.84
N GLY A 174 -2.56 2.15 18.08
CA GLY A 174 -3.17 3.26 18.83
C GLY A 174 -2.21 4.43 19.03
N SER A 175 -0.96 4.14 19.43
CA SER A 175 0.07 5.15 19.64
C SER A 175 0.61 5.80 18.36
N ARG A 176 0.45 5.14 17.20
CA ARG A 176 0.92 5.64 15.89
C ARG A 176 0.01 6.72 15.32
N TYR A 177 -1.31 6.56 15.42
CA TYR A 177 -2.27 7.45 14.74
C TYR A 177 -2.75 8.64 15.59
N ARG A 178 -2.45 8.64 16.90
CA ARG A 178 -2.63 9.78 17.83
C ARG A 178 -3.96 10.53 17.66
N SER A 179 -5.07 9.79 17.48
CA SER A 179 -6.42 10.32 17.54
C SER A 179 -6.77 10.74 18.98
N GLU A 180 -7.83 11.53 19.14
CA GLU A 180 -8.36 11.90 20.47
C GLU A 180 -8.65 10.67 21.33
N ASN A 181 -9.11 9.58 20.69
CA ASN A 181 -9.23 8.27 21.30
C ASN A 181 -8.31 7.26 20.60
N GLU A 182 -7.37 6.67 21.34
CA GLU A 182 -6.41 5.67 20.81
C GLU A 182 -7.10 4.44 20.23
N ASP A 183 -8.36 4.18 20.58
CA ASP A 183 -9.12 3.03 20.09
C ASP A 183 -9.77 3.24 18.71
N ASP A 184 -9.82 4.49 18.23
CA ASP A 184 -10.50 4.83 16.97
C ASP A 184 -9.91 4.07 15.77
N ILE A 185 -8.59 3.89 15.74
CA ILE A 185 -7.92 3.17 14.66
C ILE A 185 -8.33 1.69 14.61
N TYR A 186 -8.54 1.05 15.77
CA TYR A 186 -8.95 -0.35 15.83
C TYR A 186 -10.39 -0.52 15.34
N ILE A 187 -11.27 0.38 15.77
CA ILE A 187 -12.67 0.42 15.34
C ILE A 187 -12.73 0.67 13.83
N TYR A 188 -11.95 1.63 13.35
CA TYR A 188 -11.88 1.98 11.94
C TYR A 188 -11.42 0.80 11.07
N LEU A 189 -10.33 0.13 11.45
CA LEU A 189 -9.80 -1.01 10.69
C LEU A 189 -10.74 -2.22 10.74
N TYR A 190 -11.45 -2.43 11.85
CA TYR A 190 -12.53 -3.42 11.89
C TYR A 190 -13.60 -3.11 10.83
N TYR A 191 -14.14 -1.90 10.82
CA TYR A 191 -15.20 -1.53 9.87
C TYR A 191 -14.74 -1.54 8.42
N CYS A 192 -13.45 -1.27 8.15
CA CYS A 192 -12.87 -1.43 6.83
C CYS A 192 -12.98 -2.87 6.28
N ASN A 193 -13.10 -3.88 7.15
CA ASN A 193 -13.06 -5.29 6.79
C ASN A 193 -14.27 -6.11 7.23
N SER A 194 -15.24 -5.47 7.90
CA SER A 194 -16.48 -6.08 8.40
C SER A 194 -17.43 -6.59 7.31
N LYS A 195 -17.35 -6.01 6.10
CA LYS A 195 -18.25 -6.32 4.97
C LYS A 195 -17.70 -7.44 4.06
N ASN A 196 -18.45 -7.77 3.00
CA ASN A 196 -18.09 -8.80 2.01
C ASN A 196 -16.61 -8.72 1.57
N PRO A 197 -15.83 -9.79 1.71
CA PRO A 197 -14.36 -9.72 1.61
C PRO A 197 -13.86 -9.79 0.16
N THR A 198 -14.43 -9.03 -0.77
CA THR A 198 -14.07 -9.20 -2.19
C THR A 198 -12.65 -8.75 -2.50
N GLY A 199 -12.19 -7.62 -1.94
CA GLY A 199 -10.81 -7.16 -2.10
C GLY A 199 -9.80 -8.11 -1.45
N GLU A 200 -10.15 -8.66 -0.28
CA GLU A 200 -9.37 -9.69 0.39
C GLU A 200 -9.31 -11.00 -0.39
N THR A 201 -10.42 -11.40 -1.00
CA THR A 201 -10.50 -12.56 -1.88
C THR A 201 -9.61 -12.36 -3.11
N ALA A 202 -9.60 -11.16 -3.70
CA ALA A 202 -8.70 -10.82 -4.80
C ALA A 202 -7.23 -10.89 -4.35
N PHE A 203 -6.88 -10.27 -3.23
CA PHE A 203 -5.54 -10.34 -2.65
C PHE A 203 -5.09 -11.79 -2.47
N LYS A 204 -5.90 -12.61 -1.79
CA LYS A 204 -5.65 -14.03 -1.60
C LYS A 204 -5.42 -14.79 -2.91
N LYS A 205 -6.19 -14.49 -3.96
CA LYS A 205 -5.99 -15.09 -5.29
C LYS A 205 -4.65 -14.71 -5.89
N MET A 206 -4.12 -13.52 -5.62
CA MET A 206 -2.80 -13.04 -6.05
C MET A 206 -1.64 -13.53 -5.16
N THR A 207 -1.94 -14.20 -4.06
CA THR A 207 -0.96 -14.62 -3.05
C THR A 207 -0.77 -16.14 -3.07
N LEU A 208 0.49 -16.58 -2.99
CA LEU A 208 0.91 -17.94 -2.69
C LEU A 208 0.92 -18.16 -1.17
N PRO A 209 0.95 -19.43 -0.70
CA PRO A 209 1.16 -19.71 0.72
C PRO A 209 2.38 -18.95 1.29
N LEU A 210 2.29 -18.55 2.55
CA LEU A 210 3.28 -17.72 3.26
C LEU A 210 3.39 -16.27 2.77
N GLY A 211 2.42 -15.77 1.99
CA GLY A 211 2.33 -14.34 1.69
C GLY A 211 3.14 -13.90 0.47
N TRP A 212 3.70 -14.82 -0.33
CA TRP A 212 4.43 -14.48 -1.55
C TRP A 212 3.49 -14.06 -2.68
N ALA A 213 3.86 -13.11 -3.52
CA ALA A 213 3.06 -12.78 -4.71
C ALA A 213 3.17 -13.93 -5.74
N LYS A 214 2.05 -14.33 -6.33
CA LYS A 214 2.04 -15.25 -7.49
C LYS A 214 2.76 -14.66 -8.69
N ARG A 215 2.71 -13.34 -8.83
CA ARG A 215 3.33 -12.56 -9.90
C ARG A 215 4.29 -11.52 -9.30
N PRO A 216 5.49 -11.92 -8.85
CA PRO A 216 6.41 -11.02 -8.19
C PRO A 216 6.78 -9.83 -9.09
N MET A 217 6.85 -8.63 -8.51
CA MET A 217 7.03 -7.40 -9.26
C MET A 217 8.44 -7.28 -9.85
N ILE A 218 9.46 -7.84 -9.19
CA ILE A 218 10.86 -7.77 -9.66
C ILE A 218 11.01 -8.28 -11.11
N LYS A 219 10.24 -9.31 -11.50
CA LYS A 219 10.25 -9.88 -12.86
C LYS A 219 9.73 -8.95 -13.95
N ARG A 220 8.96 -7.93 -13.59
CA ARG A 220 8.22 -7.11 -14.56
C ARG A 220 8.41 -5.62 -14.37
N PHE A 221 9.03 -5.19 -13.27
CA PHE A 221 9.23 -3.78 -12.95
C PHE A 221 9.98 -3.02 -14.05
N HIS A 222 10.92 -3.67 -14.74
CA HIS A 222 11.68 -3.10 -15.85
C HIS A 222 10.79 -2.70 -17.05
N GLY A 223 9.56 -3.21 -17.14
CA GLY A 223 8.59 -2.82 -18.16
C GLY A 223 7.91 -1.47 -17.90
N ILE A 224 8.10 -0.84 -16.74
CA ILE A 224 7.59 0.51 -16.50
C ILE A 224 8.33 1.46 -17.43
N ASP A 225 7.64 2.38 -18.09
CA ASP A 225 8.28 3.33 -19.01
C ASP A 225 9.37 4.14 -18.28
N LYS A 226 10.55 4.31 -18.89
CA LYS A 226 11.70 5.01 -18.28
C LYS A 226 11.42 6.47 -17.94
N SER A 227 10.42 7.09 -18.59
CA SER A 227 9.99 8.46 -18.28
C SER A 227 9.27 8.60 -16.94
N VAL A 228 8.87 7.50 -16.30
CA VAL A 228 8.24 7.51 -14.97
C VAL A 228 9.34 7.41 -13.90
N PRO A 229 9.65 8.51 -13.19
CA PRO A 229 10.54 8.45 -12.04
C PRO A 229 9.86 7.70 -10.89
N VAL A 230 10.68 6.98 -10.11
CA VAL A 230 10.22 6.13 -9.01
C VAL A 230 11.02 6.42 -7.76
N THR A 231 10.34 6.55 -6.62
CA THR A 231 10.97 6.55 -5.30
C THR A 231 10.41 5.42 -4.46
N PHE A 232 11.29 4.57 -3.94
CA PHE A 232 10.96 3.61 -2.90
C PHE A 232 11.17 4.25 -1.53
N ILE A 233 10.27 3.98 -0.59
CA ILE A 233 10.40 4.41 0.80
C ILE A 233 10.21 3.19 1.70
N TYR A 234 11.21 2.88 2.53
CA TYR A 234 11.17 1.77 3.48
C TYR A 234 11.37 2.27 4.91
N GLY A 235 10.77 1.58 5.88
CA GLY A 235 11.14 1.73 7.28
C GLY A 235 12.35 0.87 7.63
N SER A 236 13.32 1.40 8.38
CA SER A 236 14.51 0.64 8.79
C SER A 236 14.22 -0.56 9.72
N ARG A 237 13.02 -0.60 10.32
CA ARG A 237 12.49 -1.69 11.15
C ARG A 237 11.34 -2.44 10.46
N SER A 238 11.15 -2.24 9.16
CA SER A 238 10.14 -2.98 8.40
C SER A 238 10.52 -4.46 8.30
N TRP A 239 9.51 -5.32 8.23
CA TRP A 239 9.69 -6.74 7.91
C TRP A 239 9.80 -7.00 6.41
N ILE A 240 9.59 -5.97 5.57
CA ILE A 240 9.82 -6.07 4.12
C ILE A 240 11.24 -5.63 3.84
N ASP A 241 11.99 -6.53 3.20
CA ASP A 241 13.37 -6.31 2.79
C ASP A 241 13.45 -5.36 1.57
N PRO A 242 14.28 -4.29 1.64
CA PRO A 242 14.49 -3.38 0.53
C PRO A 242 15.40 -3.92 -0.59
N ALA A 243 15.98 -5.12 -0.47
CA ALA A 243 16.92 -5.66 -1.46
C ALA A 243 16.43 -5.58 -2.91
N SER A 244 15.15 -5.89 -3.17
CA SER A 244 14.57 -5.78 -4.52
C SER A 244 14.57 -4.35 -5.06
N ALA A 245 14.39 -3.34 -4.20
CA ALA A 245 14.43 -1.94 -4.63
C ALA A 245 15.85 -1.49 -4.98
N PHE A 246 16.86 -1.91 -4.20
CA PHE A 246 18.25 -1.67 -4.54
C PHE A 246 18.68 -2.38 -5.83
N GLU A 247 18.25 -3.63 -6.03
CA GLU A 247 18.48 -4.34 -7.29
C GLU A 247 17.88 -3.57 -8.47
N ILE A 248 16.63 -3.10 -8.35
CA ILE A 248 15.98 -2.28 -9.37
C ILE A 248 16.76 -0.98 -9.61
N GLN A 249 17.19 -0.30 -8.55
CA GLN A 249 17.93 0.96 -8.63
C GLN A 249 19.24 0.79 -9.43
N THR A 250 19.95 -0.32 -9.24
CA THR A 250 21.18 -0.60 -10.00
C THR A 250 20.95 -0.87 -11.49
N LYS A 251 19.73 -1.24 -11.90
CA LYS A 251 19.38 -1.64 -13.27
C LYS A 251 18.56 -0.59 -14.03
N ARG A 252 18.06 0.45 -13.34
CA ARG A 252 17.13 1.42 -13.89
C ARG A 252 17.42 2.83 -13.38
N ASP A 253 17.71 3.73 -14.31
CA ASP A 253 17.81 5.17 -14.02
C ASP A 253 16.48 5.77 -13.55
N GLY A 254 16.55 6.86 -12.79
CA GLY A 254 15.35 7.53 -12.27
C GLY A 254 14.66 6.76 -11.15
N VAL A 255 15.38 5.86 -10.47
CA VAL A 255 14.94 5.17 -9.26
C VAL A 255 15.72 5.68 -8.06
N ASP A 256 15.00 6.11 -7.04
CA ASP A 256 15.54 6.51 -5.75
C ASP A 256 15.04 5.56 -4.65
N VAL A 257 15.87 5.31 -3.63
CA VAL A 257 15.53 4.42 -2.51
C VAL A 257 15.84 5.15 -1.21
N GLN A 258 14.79 5.44 -0.45
CA GLN A 258 14.84 6.14 0.83
C GLN A 258 14.54 5.17 1.97
N VAL A 259 15.37 5.18 3.01
CA VAL A 259 15.15 4.39 4.23
C VAL A 259 14.96 5.34 5.40
N ILE A 260 13.77 5.34 5.99
CA ILE A 260 13.43 6.17 7.13
C ILE A 260 13.79 5.42 8.41
N LEU A 261 14.78 5.96 9.14
CA LEU A 261 15.28 5.38 10.38
C LEU A 261 14.18 5.33 11.45
N GLY A 262 14.07 4.19 12.13
CA GLY A 262 13.08 3.96 13.18
C GLY A 262 11.66 3.71 12.68
N ALA A 263 11.34 3.91 11.41
CA ALA A 263 10.04 3.52 10.89
C ALA A 263 9.95 2.00 10.70
N GLY A 264 8.78 1.42 10.95
CA GLY A 264 8.42 0.08 10.51
C GLY A 264 7.60 0.13 9.22
N HIS A 265 6.81 -0.90 8.97
CA HIS A 265 6.02 -1.05 7.74
C HIS A 265 5.01 0.08 7.45
N HIS A 266 4.54 0.78 8.48
CA HIS A 266 3.63 1.93 8.33
C HIS A 266 4.42 3.23 8.43
N VAL A 267 5.39 3.41 7.52
CA VAL A 267 6.36 4.51 7.54
C VAL A 267 5.72 5.88 7.73
N TYR A 268 4.61 6.12 7.04
CA TYR A 268 3.84 7.37 7.07
C TYR A 268 3.19 7.68 8.42
N ALA A 269 2.95 6.67 9.27
CA ALA A 269 2.40 6.82 10.61
C ALA A 269 3.50 6.79 11.69
N ASP A 270 4.59 6.04 11.46
CA ASP A 270 5.69 5.92 12.43
C ASP A 270 6.56 7.19 12.46
N SER A 271 6.79 7.79 11.29
CA SER A 271 7.62 8.98 11.12
C SER A 271 6.98 9.96 10.12
N PRO A 272 5.80 10.55 10.43
CA PRO A 272 5.02 11.35 9.49
C PRO A 272 5.78 12.55 8.94
N ALA A 273 6.58 13.24 9.77
CA ALA A 273 7.39 14.38 9.33
C ALA A 273 8.42 13.97 8.27
N ALA A 274 9.30 13.01 8.59
CA ALA A 274 10.30 12.51 7.65
C ALA A 274 9.68 11.92 6.38
N PHE A 275 8.54 11.23 6.50
CA PHE A 275 7.79 10.74 5.34
C PHE A 275 7.31 11.90 4.45
N ASN A 276 6.67 12.91 5.04
CA ASN A 276 6.16 14.06 4.29
C ASN A 276 7.29 14.86 3.64
N ASP A 277 8.46 14.97 4.28
CA ASP A 277 9.64 15.64 3.73
C ASP A 277 10.16 14.92 2.46
N VAL A 278 10.19 13.58 2.47
CA VAL A 278 10.53 12.80 1.27
C VAL A 278 9.51 13.03 0.16
N ILE A 279 8.21 13.03 0.47
CA ILE A 279 7.18 13.29 -0.54
C ILE A 279 7.31 14.72 -1.11
N TYR A 280 7.58 15.71 -0.26
CA TYR A 280 7.81 17.09 -0.69
C TYR A 280 9.01 17.19 -1.63
N SER A 281 10.15 16.58 -1.25
CA SER A 281 11.37 16.47 -2.08
C SER A 281 11.09 15.85 -3.46
N VAL A 282 10.30 14.78 -3.51
CA VAL A 282 9.87 14.13 -4.75
C VAL A 282 9.06 15.07 -5.63
N ILE A 283 8.18 15.87 -5.02
CA ILE A 283 7.28 16.75 -5.77
C ILE A 283 8.00 18.01 -6.29
N THR A 284 8.86 18.62 -5.48
CA THR A 284 9.60 19.84 -5.84
C THR A 284 10.85 19.55 -6.69
N GLY A 285 11.35 18.32 -6.66
CA GLY A 285 12.63 17.95 -7.29
C GLY A 285 13.86 18.39 -6.49
N GLU A 286 13.67 18.90 -5.27
CA GLU A 286 14.76 19.25 -4.36
C GLU A 286 15.30 17.97 -3.71
N ARG A 287 16.55 17.57 -3.97
CA ARG A 287 17.15 16.43 -3.25
C ARG A 287 17.33 16.81 -1.78
N ASN A 288 16.84 15.95 -0.87
CA ASN A 288 17.12 16.07 0.57
C ASN A 288 18.62 16.11 0.82
N ARG A 289 19.15 17.29 1.17
CA ARG A 289 20.51 17.48 1.67
C ARG A 289 20.56 17.11 3.15
N SER A 290 20.29 15.85 3.48
CA SER A 290 20.38 15.39 4.87
C SER A 290 20.59 13.88 4.91
N ASN A 291 21.84 13.49 4.68
CA ASN A 291 22.54 12.35 5.27
C ASN A 291 23.96 12.33 4.68
N SER A 292 24.78 13.24 5.18
CA SER A 292 26.25 13.15 5.17
C SER A 292 26.72 12.79 6.57
#